data_AF-V4UXA6-F1
#
_entry.id   AF-V4UXA6-F1
#
_cell.length_a   1.000
_cell.length_b   1.000
_cell.length_c   1.000
_cell.angle_alpha   90.00
_cell.angle_beta   90.00
_cell.angle_gamma   90.00
#
_symmetry.space_group_name_H-M   'P 1'
#
loop_
_entity.id
_entity.type
_entity.pdbx_description
1 polymer ?
#
loop_
_entity_poly.entity_id
_entity_poly.type
_entity_poly.pdbx_seq_one_letter_code
_entity_poly.pdbx_strand_id
1 'polypeptide(L)'
;MLRKPSELLEIGSVLRDQVPVIKRFTGGGTVVVDKGTVFVTLICNKDDVPGVQPYPRSIMSWSGLLYNQVFKGIADFQLRENDYVFGNRKFGGNAQSITKNRWIHHTSFLWDYAEGNMAFLKQPARAPEYRMERGHTEFICRMNEYLPRTDFIEKTTEAVETYFSVKNVNLEATEEPCGAEFVPSTRLLSKQELEEALGPQPEIIGVSV
;
A
#
# COMPACT_ATOMS: atom_id res chain seq x y z
N MET A 1 -18.25 -2.33 6.47
CA MET A 1 -18.55 -3.32 5.43
C MET A 1 -17.25 -3.91 4.92
N LEU A 2 -17.14 -5.25 4.91
CA LEU A 2 -16.10 -5.94 4.13
C LEU A 2 -16.40 -5.67 2.64
N ARG A 3 -15.42 -5.20 1.87
CA ARG A 3 -15.57 -5.11 0.40
C ARG A 3 -15.40 -6.50 -0.21
N LYS A 4 -16.23 -6.85 -1.18
CA LYS A 4 -16.15 -8.16 -1.84
C LYS A 4 -14.98 -8.15 -2.83
N PRO A 5 -14.22 -9.24 -3.00
CA PRO A 5 -13.14 -9.30 -3.99
C PRO A 5 -13.58 -8.89 -5.40
N SER A 6 -14.81 -9.25 -5.81
CA SER A 6 -15.37 -8.91 -7.12
C SER A 6 -15.70 -7.43 -7.32
N GLU A 7 -15.72 -6.62 -6.26
CA GLU A 7 -15.84 -5.15 -6.36
C GLU A 7 -14.48 -4.48 -6.57
N LEU A 8 -13.38 -5.22 -6.35
CA LEU A 8 -12.01 -4.67 -6.28
C LEU A 8 -11.11 -5.22 -7.37
N LEU A 9 -11.36 -6.45 -7.81
CA LEU A 9 -10.48 -7.24 -8.65
C LEU A 9 -11.18 -7.72 -9.91
N GLU A 10 -10.42 -7.82 -11.00
CA GLU A 10 -10.79 -8.59 -12.18
C GLU A 10 -10.57 -10.08 -11.92
N ILE A 11 -11.52 -10.70 -11.20
CA ILE A 11 -11.42 -12.07 -10.66
C ILE A 11 -11.04 -13.11 -11.72
N GLY A 12 -11.60 -13.01 -12.93
CA GLY A 12 -11.28 -13.94 -14.02
C GLY A 12 -9.79 -13.89 -14.41
N SER A 13 -9.20 -12.70 -14.51
CA SER A 13 -7.78 -12.53 -14.80
C SER A 13 -6.90 -13.00 -13.63
N VAL A 14 -7.29 -12.67 -12.40
CA VAL A 14 -6.59 -13.12 -11.17
C VAL A 14 -6.53 -14.65 -11.09
N LEU A 15 -7.65 -15.34 -11.38
CA LEU A 15 -7.71 -16.80 -11.36
C LEU A 15 -6.90 -17.44 -12.49
N ARG A 16 -7.00 -16.92 -13.72
CA ARG A 16 -6.25 -17.42 -14.88
C ARG A 16 -4.74 -17.32 -14.66
N ASP A 17 -4.29 -16.18 -14.16
CA ASP A 17 -2.87 -15.88 -13.99
C ASP A 17 -2.34 -16.31 -12.61
N GLN A 18 -3.19 -16.95 -11.80
CA GLN A 18 -2.89 -17.50 -10.48
C GLN A 18 -2.27 -16.47 -9.51
N VAL A 19 -2.75 -15.22 -9.56
CA VAL A 19 -2.25 -14.13 -8.72
C VAL A 19 -2.76 -14.31 -7.28
N PRO A 20 -1.86 -14.44 -6.28
CA PRO A 20 -2.28 -14.57 -4.88
C PRO A 20 -3.00 -13.30 -4.39
N VAL A 21 -4.15 -13.49 -3.73
CA VAL A 21 -4.93 -12.38 -3.13
C VAL A 21 -4.82 -12.44 -1.62
N ILE A 22 -4.17 -11.44 -1.03
CA ILE A 22 -3.95 -11.37 0.42
C ILE A 22 -4.83 -10.26 1.00
N LYS A 23 -5.68 -10.63 1.96
CA LYS A 23 -6.38 -9.66 2.80
C LYS A 23 -5.48 -9.29 3.97
N ARG A 24 -4.95 -8.08 3.96
CA ARG A 24 -4.13 -7.54 5.05
C ARG A 24 -4.98 -7.10 6.25
N PHE A 25 -4.32 -6.98 7.40
CA PHE A 25 -4.92 -6.54 8.66
C PHE A 25 -5.27 -5.04 8.73
N THR A 26 -4.64 -4.20 7.91
CA THR A 26 -4.94 -2.76 7.83
C THR A 26 -6.10 -2.48 6.87
N GLY A 27 -6.78 -1.36 7.09
CA GLY A 27 -7.83 -0.89 6.18
C GLY A 27 -7.27 -0.32 4.86
N GLY A 28 -8.15 0.23 4.02
CA GLY A 28 -7.79 0.94 2.79
C GLY A 28 -8.22 0.24 1.51
N GLY A 29 -7.61 0.63 0.39
CA GLY A 29 -7.86 0.06 -0.94
C GLY A 29 -7.04 -1.20 -1.25
N THR A 30 -7.20 -1.73 -2.46
CA THR A 30 -6.42 -2.85 -2.98
C THR A 30 -5.25 -2.31 -3.79
N VAL A 31 -4.08 -2.96 -3.66
CA VAL A 31 -2.87 -2.66 -4.42
C VAL A 31 -2.39 -3.95 -5.07
N VAL A 32 -1.71 -3.83 -6.21
CA VAL A 32 -0.94 -4.94 -6.77
C VAL A 32 0.49 -4.84 -6.28
N VAL A 33 1.09 -5.98 -5.98
CA VAL A 33 2.44 -6.08 -5.43
C VAL A 33 3.25 -6.95 -6.37
N ASP A 34 4.39 -6.42 -6.80
CA ASP A 34 5.36 -7.12 -7.64
C ASP A 34 6.80 -6.79 -7.21
N LYS A 35 7.79 -7.28 -7.98
CA LYS A 35 9.22 -7.03 -7.74
C LYS A 35 9.60 -5.54 -7.73
N GLY A 36 8.77 -4.68 -8.34
CA GLY A 36 8.91 -3.25 -8.41
C GLY A 36 8.14 -2.50 -7.33
N THR A 37 7.64 -3.19 -6.30
CA THR A 37 6.98 -2.56 -5.15
C THR A 37 7.93 -2.51 -3.96
N VAL A 38 8.09 -1.33 -3.37
CA VAL A 38 8.89 -1.14 -2.14
C VAL A 38 7.95 -0.83 -0.99
N PHE A 39 8.08 -1.57 0.12
CA PHE A 39 7.32 -1.27 1.34
C PHE A 39 8.20 -0.58 2.36
N VAL A 40 7.66 0.47 2.98
CA VAL A 40 8.19 1.05 4.21
C VAL A 40 7.10 0.94 5.27
N THR A 41 7.46 0.46 6.46
CA THR A 41 6.52 0.37 7.59
C THR A 41 7.14 1.04 8.80
N LEU A 42 6.42 2.00 9.36
CA LEU A 42 6.74 2.67 10.62
C LEU A 42 5.86 2.05 11.71
N ILE A 43 6.48 1.41 12.69
CA ILE A 43 5.82 0.81 13.85
C ILE A 43 6.24 1.61 15.07
N CYS A 44 5.31 2.38 15.64
CA CYS A 44 5.62 3.34 16.69
C CYS A 44 4.76 3.09 17.93
N ASN A 45 5.35 3.28 19.11
CA ASN A 45 4.52 3.50 20.29
C ASN A 45 3.85 4.86 20.17
N LYS A 46 2.65 4.97 20.72
CA LYS A 46 1.84 6.18 20.72
C LYS A 46 2.63 7.40 21.21
N ASP A 47 3.40 7.22 22.29
CA ASP A 47 4.03 8.33 23.01
C ASP A 47 5.47 8.63 22.53
N ASP A 48 6.03 7.81 21.64
CA ASP A 48 7.40 7.97 21.12
C ASP A 48 7.49 9.02 20.00
N VAL A 49 6.36 9.52 19.49
CA VAL A 49 6.31 10.54 18.45
C VAL A 49 5.52 11.74 18.96
N PRO A 50 6.20 12.73 19.59
CA PRO A 50 5.55 13.87 20.22
C PRO A 50 4.61 14.61 19.27
N GLY A 51 3.39 14.91 19.74
CA GLY A 51 2.37 15.63 18.97
C GLY A 51 1.60 14.77 17.96
N VAL A 52 1.99 13.51 17.74
CA VAL A 52 1.26 12.59 16.85
C VAL A 52 0.22 11.83 17.64
N GLN A 53 -1.04 12.13 17.36
CA GLN A 53 -2.15 11.41 17.96
C GLN A 53 -2.42 10.10 17.21
N PRO A 54 -2.88 9.04 17.89
CA PRO A 54 -3.12 7.73 17.29
C PRO A 54 -4.45 7.74 16.52
N TYR A 55 -4.55 8.55 15.47
CA TYR A 55 -5.65 8.52 14.50
C TYR A 55 -5.14 8.85 13.10
N PRO A 56 -5.84 8.38 12.03
CA PRO A 56 -5.30 8.38 10.68
C PRO A 56 -4.73 9.71 10.19
N ARG A 57 -5.49 10.81 10.38
CA ARG A 57 -5.10 12.15 9.91
C ARG A 57 -3.82 12.67 10.57
N SER A 58 -3.64 12.45 11.87
CA SER A 58 -2.44 12.93 12.57
C SER A 58 -1.20 12.15 12.13
N ILE A 59 -1.32 10.84 11.98
CA ILE A 59 -0.23 9.98 11.52
C ILE A 59 0.13 10.32 10.07
N MET A 60 -0.86 10.50 9.18
CA MET A 60 -0.64 10.91 7.79
C MET A 60 0.06 12.26 7.70
N SER A 61 -0.37 13.25 8.50
CA SER A 61 0.25 14.58 8.52
C SER A 61 1.71 14.50 8.92
N TRP A 62 2.03 13.72 9.95
CA TRP A 62 3.40 13.53 10.41
C TRP A 62 4.27 12.80 9.38
N SER A 63 3.77 11.69 8.81
CA SER A 63 4.52 10.96 7.78
C SER A 63 4.69 11.79 6.50
N GLY A 64 3.73 12.67 6.19
CA GLY A 64 3.87 13.68 5.14
C GLY A 64 5.03 14.64 5.39
N LEU A 65 5.21 15.12 6.62
CA LEU A 65 6.36 15.97 6.99
C LEU A 65 7.70 15.22 6.89
N LEU A 66 7.72 13.96 7.33
CA LEU A 66 8.89 13.08 7.19
C LEU A 66 9.29 12.94 5.72
N TYR A 67 8.36 12.52 4.86
CA TYR A 67 8.66 12.31 3.43
C TYR A 67 8.87 13.62 2.65
N ASN A 68 8.37 14.75 3.14
CA ASN A 68 8.71 16.06 2.58
C ASN A 68 10.21 16.37 2.71
N GLN A 69 10.87 15.86 3.76
CA GLN A 69 12.34 15.95 3.86
C GLN A 69 13.02 14.99 2.87
N VAL A 70 12.52 13.74 2.77
CA VAL A 70 13.05 12.72 1.86
C VAL A 70 13.03 13.20 0.41
N PHE A 71 11.95 13.85 0.00
CA PHE A 71 11.76 14.33 -1.38
C PHE A 71 12.10 15.81 -1.57
N LYS A 72 12.81 16.44 -0.62
CA LYS A 72 13.18 17.85 -0.73
C LYS A 72 14.07 18.06 -1.97
N GLY A 73 13.59 18.88 -2.89
CA GLY A 73 14.26 19.14 -4.17
C GLY A 73 14.09 18.05 -5.23
N ILE A 74 13.24 17.05 -4.97
CA ILE A 74 12.93 15.94 -5.87
C ILE A 74 11.45 16.03 -6.24
N ALA A 75 11.18 16.44 -7.48
CA ALA A 75 9.84 16.63 -8.00
C ALA A 75 8.95 17.51 -7.07
N ASP A 76 7.64 17.44 -7.25
CA ASP A 76 6.64 18.17 -6.45
C ASP A 76 5.94 17.20 -5.51
N PHE A 77 6.64 16.74 -4.46
CA PHE A 77 6.06 15.86 -3.45
C PHE A 77 4.93 16.54 -2.69
N GLN A 78 3.78 15.87 -2.60
CA GLN A 78 2.68 16.30 -1.76
C GLN A 78 2.01 15.11 -1.08
N LEU A 79 1.49 15.36 0.13
CA LEU A 79 0.47 14.52 0.73
C LEU A 79 -0.89 15.00 0.25
N ARG A 80 -1.61 14.14 -0.49
CA ARG A 80 -2.99 14.43 -0.92
C ARG A 80 -3.94 13.36 -0.42
N GLU A 81 -4.85 13.77 0.45
CA GLU A 81 -5.72 12.87 1.21
C GLU A 81 -4.90 11.78 1.95
N ASN A 82 -4.86 10.56 1.43
CA ASN A 82 -4.12 9.43 1.99
C ASN A 82 -2.98 8.94 1.08
N ASP A 83 -2.66 9.69 0.03
CA ASP A 83 -1.70 9.32 -1.00
C ASP A 83 -0.47 10.22 -0.98
N TYR A 84 0.68 9.63 -1.31
CA TYR A 84 1.88 10.39 -1.68
C TYR A 84 1.92 10.55 -3.20
N VAL A 85 2.09 11.79 -3.63
CA VAL A 85 2.00 12.17 -5.05
C VAL A 85 3.21 13.03 -5.46
N PHE A 86 3.61 12.89 -6.71
CA PHE A 86 4.43 13.88 -7.41
C PHE A 86 3.51 14.66 -8.35
N GLY A 87 3.31 15.95 -8.06
CA GLY A 87 2.29 16.77 -8.70
C GLY A 87 0.89 16.17 -8.53
N ASN A 88 0.34 15.62 -9.62
CA ASN A 88 -0.98 14.98 -9.63
C ASN A 88 -0.93 13.46 -9.83
N ARG A 89 0.24 12.83 -9.79
CA ARG A 89 0.39 11.38 -9.98
C ARG A 89 0.79 10.69 -8.67
N LYS A 90 0.03 9.68 -8.28
CA LYS A 90 0.27 8.89 -7.07
C LYS A 90 1.47 7.97 -7.25
N PHE A 91 2.34 7.92 -6.25
CA PHE A 91 3.44 6.95 -6.20
C PHE A 91 3.50 6.20 -4.86
N GLY A 92 2.79 6.66 -3.82
CA GLY A 92 2.72 5.99 -2.53
C GLY A 92 1.29 5.81 -2.04
N GLY A 93 0.91 4.57 -1.71
CA GLY A 93 -0.37 4.24 -1.09
C GLY A 93 -0.22 3.87 0.38
N ASN A 94 -0.95 4.55 1.26
CA ASN A 94 -0.82 4.41 2.71
C ASN A 94 -1.98 3.66 3.35
N ALA A 95 -1.68 2.91 4.41
CA ALA A 95 -2.66 2.32 5.29
C ALA A 95 -2.12 2.17 6.72
N GLN A 96 -3.03 2.13 7.69
CA GLN A 96 -2.68 2.17 9.11
C GLN A 96 -3.44 1.10 9.90
N SER A 97 -2.84 0.67 11.00
CA SER A 97 -3.50 -0.04 12.10
C SER A 97 -3.18 0.68 13.39
N ILE A 98 -4.18 0.86 14.23
CA ILE A 98 -4.06 1.66 15.44
C ILE A 98 -4.62 0.84 16.59
N THR A 99 -3.81 0.71 17.64
CA THR A 99 -4.17 0.08 18.91
C THR A 99 -4.06 1.12 20.03
N LYS A 100 -4.39 0.73 21.25
CA LYS A 100 -4.34 1.64 22.41
C LYS A 100 -2.97 2.31 22.60
N ASN A 101 -1.89 1.56 22.43
CA ASN A 101 -0.53 1.99 22.79
C ASN A 101 0.42 2.09 21.59
N ARG A 102 0.02 1.61 20.41
CA ARG A 102 0.87 1.54 19.23
C ARG A 102 0.08 1.83 17.98
N TRP A 103 0.77 2.33 16.96
CA TRP A 103 0.23 2.46 15.63
C TRP A 103 1.25 1.99 14.59
N ILE A 104 0.72 1.54 13.47
CA ILE A 104 1.47 1.09 12.31
C ILE A 104 1.04 1.98 11.15
N HIS A 105 2.01 2.51 10.43
CA HIS A 105 1.81 3.18 9.15
C HIS A 105 2.68 2.49 8.11
N HIS A 106 2.04 1.85 7.13
CA HIS A 106 2.76 1.29 6.00
C HIS A 106 2.46 2.01 4.71
N THR A 107 3.48 2.09 3.87
CA THR A 107 3.41 2.69 2.55
C THR A 107 3.85 1.65 1.53
N SER A 108 3.04 1.51 0.48
CA SER A 108 3.43 0.84 -0.77
C SER A 108 3.94 1.89 -1.74
N PHE A 109 5.24 1.90 -1.99
CA PHE A 109 5.88 2.74 -2.99
C PHE A 109 5.94 2.01 -4.33
N LEU A 110 5.43 2.68 -5.36
CA LEU A 110 5.38 2.22 -6.74
C LEU A 110 6.74 2.47 -7.39
N TRP A 111 7.70 1.58 -7.14
CA TRP A 111 9.09 1.78 -7.53
C TRP A 111 9.30 1.61 -9.03
N ASP A 112 9.12 0.39 -9.54
CA ASP A 112 9.28 0.02 -10.94
C ASP A 112 8.28 -1.09 -11.31
N TYR A 113 7.00 -0.84 -11.02
CA TYR A 113 5.94 -1.83 -11.19
C TYR A 113 5.69 -2.13 -12.68
N ALA A 114 5.22 -3.35 -12.96
CA ALA A 114 4.78 -3.71 -14.30
C ALA A 114 3.37 -3.15 -14.55
N GLU A 115 3.23 -2.22 -15.51
CA GLU A 115 1.96 -1.54 -15.78
C GLU A 115 0.80 -2.51 -16.11
N GLY A 116 1.09 -3.61 -16.80
CA GLY A 116 0.10 -4.64 -17.13
C GLY A 116 -0.58 -5.23 -15.90
N ASN A 117 0.09 -5.24 -14.75
CA ASN A 117 -0.48 -5.73 -13.49
C ASN A 117 -1.67 -4.87 -13.02
N MET A 118 -1.78 -3.62 -13.44
CA MET A 118 -2.93 -2.77 -13.07
C MET A 118 -4.25 -3.27 -13.68
N ALA A 119 -4.20 -4.14 -14.68
CA ALA A 119 -5.38 -4.80 -15.25
C ALA A 119 -6.05 -5.80 -14.29
N PHE A 120 -5.39 -6.18 -13.19
CA PHE A 120 -6.02 -6.99 -12.14
C PHE A 120 -6.96 -6.18 -11.24
N LEU A 121 -6.88 -4.85 -11.26
CA LEU A 121 -7.65 -3.96 -10.38
C LEU A 121 -8.82 -3.33 -11.13
N LYS A 122 -10.00 -3.39 -10.50
CA LYS A 122 -11.14 -2.55 -10.93
C LYS A 122 -10.89 -1.08 -10.60
N GLN A 123 -11.64 -0.19 -11.27
CA GLN A 123 -11.71 1.20 -10.84
C GLN A 123 -12.32 1.26 -9.43
N PRO A 124 -11.70 1.97 -8.48
CA PRO A 124 -12.20 2.00 -7.12
C PRO A 124 -13.52 2.77 -7.07
N ALA A 125 -14.56 2.16 -6.49
CA ALA A 125 -15.86 2.82 -6.28
C ALA A 125 -15.78 4.12 -5.47
N ARG A 126 -14.74 4.27 -4.65
CA ARG A 126 -14.41 5.51 -3.95
C ARG A 126 -12.95 5.86 -4.25
N ALA A 127 -12.76 6.91 -5.03
CA ALA A 127 -11.47 7.49 -5.38
C ALA A 127 -11.31 8.87 -4.74
N PRO A 128 -10.07 9.35 -4.54
CA PRO A 128 -9.84 10.73 -4.16
C PRO A 128 -10.26 11.67 -5.29
N GLU A 129 -10.72 12.88 -4.95
CA GLU A 129 -11.30 13.83 -5.92
C GLU A 129 -10.29 14.23 -7.00
N TYR A 130 -9.02 14.41 -6.60
CA TYR A 130 -7.92 14.76 -7.50
C TYR A 130 -7.55 13.65 -8.51
N ARG A 131 -8.11 12.44 -8.37
CA ARG A 131 -7.98 11.41 -9.41
C ARG A 131 -8.61 11.89 -10.72
N MET A 132 -9.67 12.69 -10.66
CA MET A 132 -10.39 13.20 -11.84
C MET A 132 -10.75 12.07 -12.82
N GLU A 133 -11.27 10.96 -12.29
CA GLU A 133 -11.70 9.77 -13.04
C GLU A 133 -10.62 9.10 -13.92
N ARG A 134 -9.36 9.52 -13.80
CA ARG A 134 -8.23 8.94 -14.54
C ARG A 134 -8.11 7.44 -14.33
N GLY A 135 -7.70 6.76 -15.40
CA GLY A 135 -7.30 5.36 -15.37
C GLY A 135 -6.11 5.12 -14.44
N HIS A 136 -5.85 3.86 -14.07
CA HIS A 136 -4.75 3.54 -13.15
C HIS A 136 -3.40 4.05 -13.66
N THR A 137 -3.07 3.79 -14.94
CA THR A 137 -1.80 4.17 -15.57
C THR A 137 -1.60 5.69 -15.66
N GLU A 138 -2.66 6.45 -15.91
CA GLU A 138 -2.63 7.92 -15.93
C GLU A 138 -2.53 8.52 -14.52
N PHE A 139 -3.11 7.84 -13.53
CA PHE A 139 -3.19 8.32 -12.15
C PHE A 139 -1.91 8.08 -11.35
N ILE A 140 -1.18 6.99 -11.60
CA ILE A 140 0.01 6.62 -10.85
C ILE A 140 1.30 6.88 -11.64
N CYS A 141 2.45 6.93 -10.98
CA CYS A 141 3.77 7.01 -11.63
C CYS A 141 4.80 6.12 -10.93
N ARG A 142 5.89 5.80 -11.64
CA ARG A 142 7.02 5.06 -11.09
C ARG A 142 7.98 5.99 -10.36
N MET A 143 8.48 5.52 -9.24
CA MET A 143 9.36 6.29 -8.37
C MET A 143 10.82 6.24 -8.82
N ASN A 144 11.24 5.16 -9.48
CA ASN A 144 12.59 5.02 -10.03
C ASN A 144 12.94 6.06 -11.12
N GLU A 145 11.94 6.71 -11.70
CA GLU A 145 12.10 7.83 -12.65
C GLU A 145 12.60 9.11 -11.97
N TYR A 146 12.45 9.23 -10.64
CA TYR A 146 12.74 10.46 -9.89
C TYR A 146 13.93 10.34 -8.93
N LEU A 147 14.18 9.13 -8.40
CA LEU A 147 15.18 8.91 -7.35
C LEU A 147 15.71 7.48 -7.39
N PRO A 148 17.03 7.23 -7.30
CA PRO A 148 17.58 5.89 -7.10
C PRO A 148 17.16 5.26 -5.77
N ARG A 149 17.15 3.93 -5.71
CA ARG A 149 16.66 3.21 -4.52
C ARG A 149 17.57 3.38 -3.32
N THR A 150 18.88 3.42 -3.57
CA THR A 150 19.91 3.71 -2.57
C THR A 150 19.66 5.05 -1.91
N ASP A 151 19.45 6.08 -2.71
CA ASP A 151 19.24 7.46 -2.27
C ASP A 151 17.92 7.58 -1.51
N PHE A 152 16.87 6.86 -1.93
CA PHE A 152 15.62 6.80 -1.17
C PHE A 152 15.81 6.21 0.23
N ILE A 153 16.57 5.11 0.35
CA ILE A 153 16.84 4.47 1.64
C ILE A 153 17.68 5.39 2.53
N GLU A 154 18.74 5.99 1.98
CA GLU A 154 19.62 6.92 2.69
C GLU A 154 18.83 8.13 3.20
N LYS A 155 18.11 8.83 2.31
CA LYS A 155 17.30 10.01 2.66
C LYS A 155 16.17 9.68 3.64
N THR A 156 15.56 8.49 3.52
CA THR A 156 14.55 8.04 4.50
C THR A 156 15.20 7.82 5.86
N THR A 157 16.40 7.26 5.91
CA THR A 157 17.16 7.06 7.16
C THR A 157 17.51 8.40 7.80
N GLU A 158 18.08 9.34 7.02
CA GLU A 158 18.38 10.71 7.46
C GLU A 158 17.12 11.42 7.99
N ALA A 159 15.98 11.30 7.29
CA ALA A 159 14.73 11.91 7.74
C ALA A 159 14.23 11.31 9.06
N VAL A 160 14.33 9.98 9.24
CA VAL A 160 13.95 9.31 10.49
C VAL A 160 14.90 9.71 11.64
N GLU A 161 16.18 9.91 11.37
CA GLU A 161 17.18 10.38 12.36
C GLU A 161 16.85 11.76 12.93
N THR A 162 16.05 12.58 12.22
CA THR A 162 15.57 13.86 12.78
C THR A 162 14.54 13.70 13.89
N TYR A 163 13.90 12.53 14.00
CA TYR A 163 12.89 12.22 15.00
C TYR A 163 13.37 11.22 16.05
N PHE A 164 14.30 10.33 15.70
CA PHE A 164 14.72 9.21 16.55
C PHE A 164 16.22 8.97 16.49
N SER A 165 16.78 8.37 17.54
CA SER A 165 18.10 7.73 17.44
C SER A 165 17.97 6.42 16.65
N VAL A 166 18.57 6.35 15.47
CA VAL A 166 18.44 5.19 14.57
C VAL A 166 19.62 4.24 14.73
N LYS A 167 19.32 2.93 14.74
CA LYS A 167 20.32 1.86 14.63
C LYS A 167 19.88 0.89 13.55
N ASN A 168 20.73 0.70 12.54
CA ASN A 168 20.52 -0.30 11.51
C ASN A 168 20.75 -1.71 12.08
N VAL A 169 19.79 -2.61 11.83
CA VAL A 169 19.85 -4.02 12.25
C VAL A 169 19.52 -4.92 11.08
N ASN A 170 20.19 -6.07 10.99
CA ASN A 170 19.76 -7.13 10.07
C ASN A 170 18.55 -7.84 10.68
N LEU A 171 17.48 -7.98 9.91
CA LEU A 171 16.25 -8.67 10.32
C LEU A 171 16.51 -10.14 10.69
N GLU A 172 17.48 -10.80 10.05
CA GLU A 172 17.86 -12.18 10.36
C GLU A 172 18.55 -12.30 11.73
N ALA A 173 19.02 -11.18 12.29
CA ALA A 173 19.70 -11.11 13.58
C ALA A 173 18.78 -10.65 14.73
N THR A 174 17.51 -10.33 14.45
CA THR A 174 16.53 -9.99 15.50
C THR A 174 15.85 -11.24 16.04
N GLU A 175 15.91 -11.43 17.37
CA GLU A 175 15.21 -12.52 18.04
C GLU A 175 13.69 -12.39 17.86
N GLU A 176 13.02 -13.51 17.53
CA GLU A 176 11.56 -13.54 17.54
C GLU A 176 11.05 -13.37 18.98
N PRO A 177 10.11 -12.44 19.25
CA PRO A 177 9.52 -12.32 20.58
C PRO A 177 8.81 -13.63 20.94
N CYS A 178 9.31 -14.29 21.97
CA CYS A 178 8.76 -15.55 22.46
C CYS A 178 7.44 -15.32 23.24
N GLY A 179 6.42 -16.13 22.96
CA GLY A 179 5.37 -16.48 23.92
C GLY A 179 3.98 -15.84 23.77
N ALA A 180 3.71 -15.03 22.74
CA ALA A 180 2.36 -14.54 22.49
C ALA A 180 1.65 -15.40 21.42
N GLU A 181 0.46 -15.93 21.73
CA GLU A 181 -0.46 -16.45 20.70
C GLU A 181 -0.94 -15.28 19.82
N PHE A 182 -0.21 -14.98 18.76
CA PHE A 182 -0.63 -14.03 17.74
C PHE A 182 -1.49 -14.76 16.71
N VAL A 183 -2.78 -14.43 16.65
CA VAL A 183 -3.66 -14.88 15.57
C VAL A 183 -3.58 -13.87 14.42
N PRO A 184 -2.97 -14.22 13.27
CA PRO A 184 -2.86 -13.29 12.16
C PRO A 184 -4.24 -13.01 11.57
N SER A 185 -4.64 -11.73 11.54
CA SER A 185 -5.83 -11.31 10.80
C SER A 185 -5.55 -11.10 9.30
N THR A 186 -4.26 -11.07 8.92
CA THR A 186 -3.85 -11.17 7.53
C THR A 186 -3.99 -12.60 7.05
N ARG A 187 -4.67 -12.81 5.92
CA ARG A 187 -4.83 -14.14 5.35
C ARG A 187 -4.83 -14.13 3.83
N LEU A 188 -4.37 -15.23 3.26
CA LEU A 188 -4.56 -15.55 1.86
C LEU A 188 -6.03 -15.90 1.62
N LEU A 189 -6.60 -15.40 0.52
CA LEU A 189 -7.91 -15.84 0.05
C LEU A 189 -7.75 -17.15 -0.70
N SER A 190 -8.60 -18.12 -0.39
CA SER A 190 -8.63 -19.39 -1.09
C SER A 190 -9.15 -19.23 -2.53
N LYS A 191 -8.80 -20.18 -3.39
CA LYS A 191 -9.32 -20.24 -4.76
C LYS A 191 -10.86 -20.28 -4.77
N GLN A 192 -11.45 -21.07 -3.88
CA GLN A 192 -12.90 -21.18 -3.73
C GLN A 192 -13.55 -19.83 -3.41
N GLU A 193 -12.99 -19.06 -2.47
CA GLU A 193 -13.52 -17.71 -2.14
C GLU A 193 -13.48 -16.76 -3.34
N LEU A 194 -12.46 -16.88 -4.20
CA LEU A 194 -12.35 -16.08 -5.42
C LEU A 194 -13.34 -16.55 -6.51
N GLU A 195 -13.49 -17.86 -6.69
CA GLU A 195 -14.46 -18.45 -7.63
C GLU A 195 -15.90 -18.09 -7.23
N GLU A 196 -16.24 -18.17 -5.95
CA GLU A 196 -17.54 -17.74 -5.41
C GLU A 196 -17.79 -16.24 -5.64
N ALA A 197 -16.74 -15.42 -5.59
CA ALA A 197 -16.84 -13.98 -5.84
C ALA A 197 -17.10 -13.65 -7.33
N LEU A 198 -16.68 -14.50 -8.27
CA LEU A 198 -16.90 -14.31 -9.71
C LEU A 198 -18.40 -14.36 -10.07
N GLY A 199 -19.21 -15.06 -9.26
CA GLY A 199 -20.61 -15.32 -9.53
C GLY A 199 -20.84 -16.34 -10.66
N PRO A 200 -22.09 -16.74 -10.93
CA PRO A 200 -22.40 -17.64 -12.03
C PRO A 200 -22.04 -16.98 -13.36
N GLN A 201 -21.23 -17.66 -14.18
CA GLN A 201 -20.99 -17.22 -15.55
C GLN A 201 -22.27 -17.45 -16.39
N PRO A 202 -22.62 -16.53 -17.31
CA PRO A 202 -23.67 -16.82 -18.28
C PRO A 202 -23.28 -18.09 -19.04
N GLU A 203 -24.17 -19.08 -19.10
CA GLU A 203 -24.00 -20.20 -20.01
C GLU A 203 -23.82 -19.65 -21.42
N ILE A 204 -22.67 -19.92 -22.02
CA ILE A 204 -22.47 -19.71 -23.44
C ILE A 204 -23.38 -20.72 -24.12
N ILE A 205 -24.60 -20.29 -24.47
CA ILE A 205 -25.48 -21.05 -25.34
C ILE A 205 -24.73 -21.17 -26.66
N GLY A 206 -24.13 -22.33 -26.88
CA GLY A 206 -23.47 -22.66 -28.14
C GLY A 206 -24.49 -22.53 -29.25
N VAL A 207 -24.36 -21.49 -30.06
CA VAL A 207 -25.03 -21.43 -31.36
C VAL A 207 -24.29 -22.43 -32.23
N SER A 208 -24.78 -23.66 -32.25
CA SER A 208 -24.46 -24.63 -33.29
C SER A 208 -24.97 -24.07 -34.61
N VAL A 209 -24.06 -23.70 -35.51
CA VAL A 209 -24.33 -23.57 -36.96
C VAL A 209 -23.67 -24.76 -37.63
#